data_AF-I0YZB0-F1
#
_entry.id   AF-I0YZB0-F1
#
_cell.length_a   1.000
_cell.length_b   1.000
_cell.length_c   1.000
_cell.angle_alpha   90.00
_cell.angle_beta   90.00
_cell.angle_gamma   90.00
#
_symmetry.space_group_name_H-M   'P 1'
#
loop_
_entity.id
_entity.type
_entity.pdbx_description
1 polymer ?
#
loop_
_entity_poly.entity_id
_entity_poly.type
_entity_poly.pdbx_seq_one_letter_code
_entity_poly.pdbx_strand_id
1 'polypeptide(L)'
;MLHVHLTRTSDALTSVSAKVLPVPQGYLYAHHQLFDEFQNATVWPKHLLVEYSWTTQHSVDALSALYVIFFICLLVFMALALNVVVAYETKLKAFMAEIAGEDPLSVAPLVKGD
;
A
#
# COMPACT_ATOMS: atom_id res chain seq x y z
N MET A 1 -7.63 -28.39 -25.14
CA MET A 1 -7.29 -26.95 -25.24
C MET A 1 -6.10 -26.67 -24.36
N LEU A 2 -5.15 -25.85 -24.82
CA LEU A 2 -4.05 -25.38 -23.98
C LEU A 2 -4.42 -24.02 -23.42
N HIS A 3 -4.58 -23.92 -22.11
CA HIS A 3 -4.80 -22.65 -21.43
C HIS A 3 -3.49 -22.16 -20.84
N VAL A 4 -3.01 -21.01 -21.32
CA VAL A 4 -1.77 -20.39 -20.89
C VAL A 4 -2.12 -19.16 -20.07
N HIS A 5 -1.89 -19.25 -18.76
CA HIS A 5 -2.07 -18.16 -17.83
C HIS A 5 -0.74 -17.45 -17.60
N LEU A 6 -0.73 -16.15 -17.89
CA LEU A 6 0.45 -15.30 -17.84
C LEU A 6 0.22 -14.22 -16.79
N THR A 7 1.09 -14.18 -15.78
CA THR A 7 1.06 -13.16 -14.73
C THR A 7 2.20 -12.18 -14.97
N ARG A 8 1.87 -10.92 -15.20
CA ARG A 8 2.83 -9.82 -15.38
C ARG A 8 2.84 -8.94 -14.14
N THR A 9 4.02 -8.66 -13.62
CA THR A 9 4.23 -7.64 -12.58
C THR A 9 5.01 -6.49 -13.18
N SER A 10 4.35 -5.33 -13.28
CA SER A 10 4.93 -4.09 -13.82
C SER A 10 5.52 -4.30 -15.22
N ASP A 11 6.85 -4.49 -15.33
CA ASP A 11 7.55 -4.66 -16.62
C ASP A 11 8.08 -6.08 -16.87
N ALA A 12 7.95 -7.00 -15.91
CA ALA A 12 8.47 -8.36 -16.02
C ALA A 12 7.36 -9.42 -15.97
N LEU A 13 7.52 -10.46 -16.79
CA LEU A 13 6.69 -11.66 -16.72
C LEU A 13 7.09 -12.45 -15.46
N THR A 14 6.18 -12.53 -14.50
CA THR A 14 6.46 -13.11 -13.17
C THR A 14 6.19 -14.60 -13.13
N SER A 15 5.15 -15.05 -13.83
CA SER A 15 4.81 -16.47 -13.85
C SER A 15 4.10 -16.84 -15.15
N VAL A 16 4.42 -18.05 -15.62
CA VAL A 16 3.78 -18.69 -16.76
C VAL A 16 3.25 -20.04 -16.26
N SER A 17 1.96 -20.26 -16.39
CA SER A 17 1.33 -21.54 -16.10
C SER A 17 0.56 -22.01 -17.32
N ALA A 18 0.88 -23.20 -17.82
CA ALA A 18 0.13 -23.83 -18.90
C ALA A 18 -0.64 -25.04 -18.35
N LYS A 19 -1.93 -25.14 -18.67
CA LYS A 19 -2.79 -26.26 -18.28
C LYS A 19 -3.54 -26.78 -19.50
N VAL A 20 -3.63 -28.11 -19.59
CA VAL A 20 -4.48 -28.75 -20.60
C VAL A 20 -5.89 -28.84 -20.02
N LEU A 21 -6.83 -28.18 -20.67
CA LEU A 21 -8.24 -28.15 -20.27
C LEU A 21 -9.12 -28.81 -21.34
N PRO A 22 -10.25 -29.42 -20.93
CA PRO A 22 -11.27 -29.85 -21.88
C PRO A 22 -11.79 -28.63 -22.67
N VAL A 23 -12.07 -28.84 -23.95
CA VAL A 23 -12.60 -27.79 -24.83
C VAL A 23 -14.04 -27.47 -24.41
N PRO A 24 -14.44 -26.19 -24.30
CA PRO A 24 -15.83 -25.82 -24.01
C PRO A 24 -16.80 -26.39 -25.05
N GLN A 25 -17.95 -26.92 -24.62
CA GLN A 25 -18.92 -27.55 -25.52
C GLN A 25 -19.43 -26.60 -26.62
N GLY A 26 -19.66 -25.33 -26.30
CA GLY A 26 -20.07 -24.32 -27.29
C GLY A 26 -19.07 -24.16 -28.45
N TYR A 27 -17.76 -24.28 -28.18
CA TYR A 27 -16.75 -24.20 -29.22
C TYR A 27 -16.76 -25.43 -30.14
N LEU A 28 -16.98 -26.62 -29.55
CA LEU A 28 -17.11 -27.87 -30.30
C LEU A 28 -18.32 -27.85 -31.25
N TYR A 29 -19.45 -27.28 -30.80
CA TYR A 29 -20.64 -27.14 -31.66
C TYR A 29 -20.42 -26.18 -32.82
N ALA A 30 -19.71 -25.05 -32.58
CA ALA A 30 -19.41 -24.08 -33.62
C ALA A 30 -18.37 -24.59 -34.64
N HIS A 31 -17.43 -25.46 -34.21
CA HIS A 31 -16.29 -25.92 -35.00
C HIS A 31 -16.17 -27.45 -35.05
N HIS A 32 -17.29 -28.13 -35.33
CA HIS A 32 -17.34 -29.60 -35.38
C HIS A 32 -16.30 -30.22 -36.34
N GLN A 33 -16.12 -29.60 -37.51
CA GLN A 33 -15.18 -30.08 -38.54
C GLN A 33 -13.73 -30.15 -38.01
N LEU A 34 -13.29 -29.17 -37.22
CA LEU A 34 -11.95 -29.18 -36.63
C LEU A 34 -11.79 -30.29 -35.58
N PHE A 35 -12.86 -30.63 -34.86
CA PHE A 35 -12.84 -31.72 -33.90
C PHE A 35 -12.76 -33.09 -34.60
N ASP A 36 -13.50 -33.27 -35.69
CA ASP A 36 -13.47 -34.49 -36.50
C ASP A 36 -12.11 -34.68 -37.18
N GLU A 37 -11.53 -33.61 -37.75
CA GLU A 37 -10.17 -33.60 -38.30
C GLU A 37 -9.13 -33.85 -37.21
N PHE A 38 -9.34 -33.36 -35.99
CA PHE A 38 -8.44 -33.60 -34.86
C PHE A 38 -8.46 -35.08 -34.43
N GLN A 39 -9.62 -35.73 -34.36
CA GLN A 39 -9.72 -37.17 -34.06
C GLN A 39 -9.16 -38.06 -35.17
N ASN A 40 -9.24 -37.64 -36.44
CA ASN A 40 -8.81 -38.45 -37.58
C ASN A 40 -7.28 -38.62 -37.64
N ALA A 41 -6.75 -39.79 -37.27
CA ALA A 41 -5.31 -40.05 -37.19
C ALA A 41 -4.51 -39.81 -38.49
N THR A 42 -5.19 -39.79 -39.65
CA THR A 42 -4.56 -39.68 -40.98
C THR A 42 -4.41 -38.24 -41.45
N VAL A 43 -5.17 -37.29 -40.89
CA VAL A 43 -5.15 -35.88 -41.29
C VAL A 43 -4.11 -35.12 -40.46
N TRP A 44 -3.09 -34.61 -41.14
CA TRP A 44 -2.06 -33.73 -40.59
C TRP A 44 -1.92 -32.51 -41.50
N PRO A 45 -1.63 -31.31 -40.96
CA PRO A 45 -1.30 -30.98 -39.55
C PRO A 45 -2.53 -30.83 -38.63
N LYS A 46 -2.31 -31.00 -37.32
CA LYS A 46 -3.36 -30.84 -36.29
C LYS A 46 -3.41 -29.40 -35.78
N HIS A 47 -4.62 -28.84 -35.71
CA HIS A 47 -4.86 -27.51 -35.13
C HIS A 47 -5.13 -27.63 -33.63
N LEU A 48 -4.39 -26.87 -32.82
CA LEU A 48 -4.55 -26.83 -31.36
C LEU A 48 -5.19 -25.50 -30.95
N LEU A 49 -6.26 -25.58 -30.15
CA LEU A 49 -6.85 -24.40 -29.52
C LEU A 49 -5.98 -23.98 -28.33
N VAL A 50 -5.45 -22.76 -28.39
CA VAL A 50 -4.67 -22.13 -27.33
C VAL A 50 -5.41 -20.88 -26.85
N GLU A 51 -5.69 -20.83 -25.55
CA GLU A 51 -6.29 -19.67 -24.90
C GLU A 51 -5.23 -18.99 -24.04
N TYR A 52 -5.05 -17.68 -24.24
CA TYR A 52 -4.13 -16.88 -23.44
C TYR A 52 -4.92 -16.00 -22.47
N SER A 53 -4.70 -16.20 -21.17
CA SER A 53 -5.24 -15.34 -20.12
C SER A 53 -4.11 -14.53 -19.49
N TRP A 54 -4.37 -13.24 -19.29
CA TRP A 54 -3.40 -12.29 -18.75
C TRP A 54 -3.92 -11.67 -17.47
N THR A 55 -3.16 -11.80 -16.39
CA THR A 55 -3.43 -11.08 -15.14
C THR A 55 -2.30 -10.10 -14.89
N THR A 56 -2.67 -8.81 -14.80
CA THR A 56 -1.72 -7.75 -14.42
C THR A 56 -1.76 -7.61 -12.91
N GLN A 57 -0.69 -8.03 -12.25
CA GLN A 57 -0.54 -7.85 -10.81
C GLN A 57 0.26 -6.56 -10.59
N HIS A 58 -0.39 -5.53 -10.07
CA HIS A 58 0.30 -4.32 -9.66
C HIS A 58 1.01 -4.59 -8.34
N SER A 59 2.34 -4.68 -8.37
CA SER A 59 3.14 -4.67 -7.14
C SER A 59 3.05 -3.26 -6.54
N VAL A 60 2.09 -3.06 -5.65
CA VAL A 60 2.11 -1.88 -4.79
C VAL A 60 3.27 -2.09 -3.83
N ASP A 61 4.27 -1.22 -3.88
CA ASP A 61 5.36 -1.24 -2.92
C ASP A 61 4.83 -0.82 -1.54
N ALA A 62 4.38 -1.83 -0.79
CA ALA A 62 3.84 -1.67 0.55
C ALA A 62 4.86 -1.03 1.50
N LEU A 63 6.16 -1.19 1.23
CA LEU A 63 7.25 -0.68 2.03
C LEU A 63 7.39 0.84 1.82
N SER A 64 7.34 1.29 0.56
CA SER A 64 7.25 2.71 0.22
C SER A 64 6.00 3.37 0.80
N ALA A 65 4.82 2.73 0.69
CA ALA A 65 3.59 3.25 1.27
C ALA A 65 3.68 3.38 2.81
N LEU A 66 4.28 2.39 3.47
CA LEU A 66 4.50 2.41 4.92
C LEU A 66 5.41 3.57 5.34
N TYR A 67 6.52 3.79 4.63
CA TYR A 67 7.42 4.91 4.93
C TYR A 67 6.72 6.25 4.79
N VAL A 68 5.96 6.47 3.72
CA VAL A 68 5.23 7.73 3.51
C VAL A 68 4.26 7.99 4.66
N ILE A 69 3.47 6.98 5.06
CA ILE A 69 2.51 7.12 6.18
C ILE A 69 3.25 7.38 7.50
N PHE A 70 4.36 6.67 7.74
CA PHE A 70 5.17 6.85 8.95
C PHE A 70 5.70 8.28 9.06
N PHE A 71 6.27 8.83 7.98
CA PHE A 71 6.76 10.21 7.98
C PHE A 71 5.66 11.23 8.17
N ILE A 72 4.48 11.05 7.57
CA ILE A 72 3.34 11.94 7.77
C ILE A 72 2.90 11.92 9.24
N CYS A 73 2.74 10.74 9.84
CA CYS A 73 2.39 10.60 11.24
C CYS A 73 3.44 11.23 12.16
N LEU A 74 4.74 11.03 11.87
CA LEU A 74 5.84 11.62 12.63
C LEU A 74 5.80 13.16 12.59
N LEU A 75 5.57 13.75 11.42
CA LEU A 75 5.49 15.20 11.27
C LEU A 75 4.28 15.79 12.00
N VAL A 76 3.12 15.13 11.89
CA VAL A 76 1.90 15.54 12.62
C VAL A 76 2.13 15.44 14.13
N PHE A 77 2.72 14.34 14.60
CA PHE A 77 3.06 14.15 16.01
C PHE A 77 4.03 15.22 16.51
N MET A 78 5.08 15.53 15.74
CA MET A 78 6.05 16.57 16.11
C MET A 78 5.40 17.95 16.16
N ALA A 79 4.54 18.30 15.20
CA ALA A 79 3.82 19.56 15.19
C ALA A 79 2.88 19.68 16.41
N LEU A 80 2.19 18.59 16.77
CA LEU A 80 1.35 18.53 17.98
C LEU A 80 2.19 18.69 19.25
N ALA A 81 3.32 17.99 19.35
CA ALA A 81 4.22 18.09 20.50
C ALA A 81 4.75 19.52 20.69
N LEU A 82 5.15 20.20 19.61
CA LEU A 82 5.57 21.60 19.65
C LEU A 82 4.42 22.53 20.07
N ASN A 83 3.22 22.33 19.52
CA ASN A 83 2.03 23.10 19.91
C ASN A 83 1.70 22.94 21.39
N VAL A 84 1.82 21.71 21.91
CA VAL A 84 1.67 21.43 23.34
C VAL A 84 2.74 22.19 24.14
N VAL A 85 4.02 22.06 23.80
CA VAL A 85 5.09 22.76 24.53
C VAL A 85 4.86 24.27 24.57
N VAL A 86 4.49 24.88 23.45
CA VAL A 86 4.14 26.32 23.37
C VAL A 86 2.92 26.64 24.25
N ALA A 87 1.87 25.81 24.23
CA ALA A 87 0.68 26.00 25.04
C ALA A 87 0.95 25.89 26.56
N TYR A 88 1.94 25.08 26.95
CA TYR A 88 2.32 24.88 28.35
C TYR A 88 3.47 25.79 28.82
N GLU A 89 4.11 26.58 27.95
CA GLU A 89 5.18 27.49 28.34
C GLU A 89 4.78 28.42 29.49
N THR A 90 3.59 29.02 29.41
CA THR A 90 3.12 29.97 30.43
C THR A 90 2.89 29.28 31.77
N LYS A 91 2.43 28.02 31.75
CA LYS A 91 2.20 27.21 32.96
C LYS A 91 3.51 26.71 33.54
N LEU A 92 4.47 26.33 32.70
CA LEU A 92 5.82 25.94 33.11
C LEU A 92 6.59 27.12 33.71
N LYS A 93 6.47 28.31 33.11
CA LYS A 93 7.06 29.55 33.63
C LYS A 93 6.45 29.94 34.98
N ALA A 94 5.13 29.88 35.13
CA ALA A 94 4.46 30.14 36.40
C ALA A 94 4.88 29.14 37.49
N PHE A 95 4.94 27.85 37.17
CA PHE A 95 5.39 26.81 38.08
C PHE A 95 6.87 26.97 38.48
N MET A 96 7.73 27.38 37.54
CA MET A 96 9.13 27.66 37.83
C MET A 96 9.30 28.91 38.71
N ALA A 97 8.51 29.96 38.50
CA ALA A 97 8.53 31.15 39.36
C ALA A 97 8.07 30.84 40.80
N GLU A 98 7.05 29.98 40.92
CA GLU A 98 6.56 29.49 42.22
C GLU A 98 7.60 28.64 42.95
N ILE A 99 8.30 27.74 42.24
CA ILE A 99 9.39 26.92 42.80
C ILE A 99 10.63 27.77 43.12
N ALA A 100 10.95 28.77 42.30
CA ALA A 100 12.07 29.68 42.53
C ALA A 100 11.84 30.61 43.73
N GLY A 101 10.65 30.60 44.33
CA GLY A 101 10.34 31.37 45.53
C GLY A 101 10.23 32.87 45.26
N GLU A 102 9.91 33.29 44.03
CA GLU A 102 9.57 34.69 43.76
C GLU A 102 8.18 34.99 44.33
N ASP A 103 8.17 35.32 45.62
CA ASP A 103 7.01 35.85 46.33
C ASP A 103 6.70 37.27 45.77
N PRO A 104 5.49 37.55 45.24
CA PRO A 104 5.12 38.87 44.74
C PRO A 104 5.02 39.95 45.83
N LEU A 105 5.38 39.63 47.08
CA LEU A 105 5.39 40.52 48.24
C LEU A 105 6.78 41.06 48.62
N SER A 106 7.85 40.69 47.91
CA SER A 106 9.23 41.17 48.21
C SER A 106 9.56 42.55 47.59
N VAL A 107 8.65 43.16 46.85
CA VAL A 107 8.74 44.55 46.35
C VAL A 107 7.91 45.52 47.20
N ALA A 108 8.11 45.50 48.51
CA ALA A 108 7.70 46.61 49.38
C ALA A 108 8.95 47.47 49.69
N PRO A 109 9.15 48.64 49.05
CA PRO A 109 10.24 49.51 49.41
C PRO A 109 9.95 50.18 50.77
N LEU A 110 10.96 50.08 51.64
CA LEU A 110 11.18 50.81 52.90
C LEU A 110 10.39 52.13 53.03
N VAL A 111 9.43 52.17 53.97
CA VAL A 111 8.98 53.43 54.58
C VAL A 111 9.80 53.66 55.85
N LYS A 112 10.70 54.64 55.78
CA LYS A 112 11.45 55.24 56.89
C LYS A 112 10.78 56.57 57.26
N GLY A 113 10.57 56.81 58.55
CA GLY A 113 10.05 58.05 59.16
C GLY A 113 8.92 57.71 60.14
N ASP A 114 8.95 58.05 61.42
CA ASP A 114 9.72 59.02 62.20
C ASP A 114 10.15 58.43 63.56
#